data_AF-A0A5D3C3C9-F1
#
_entry.id   AF-A0A5D3C3C9-F1
#
_cell.length_a   1.000
_cell.length_b   1.000
_cell.length_c   1.000
_cell.angle_alpha   90.00
_cell.angle_beta   90.00
_cell.angle_gamma   90.00
#
_symmetry.space_group_name_H-M   'P 1'
#
loop_
_entity.id
_entity.type
_entity.pdbx_description
1 polymer ?
#
loop_
_entity_poly.entity_id
_entity_poly.type
_entity_poly.pdbx_seq_one_letter_code
_entity_poly.pdbx_strand_id
1 'polypeptide(L)'
;MSRRSGRIVSQPNHYLGLTETQVVIPDDGVEDPLSYKQAMNDVDKDQWVKAMDLEMESMYFNLVWELVDLPEGVKPRGCKWIYKRKRDSVEKPEGFITQGQEQKVCKLNRSIYGLKQASRFWNIRFDTAIKSYGFDQNVDEPCVYKKINKGKVAFLVLYVDDILLIENDVGYLTDVKAWLAAQFQMKDLGEAQYHGVHLSKEQCPKKPQEVEDMRRIPYASTVGYTDYDFQTDKDSRKSTSRSMFTLNGGAVVWRSIKQGCIADSTMEAEYVAACEAAKEAIWLRKFLHDLEVVPNMNLSITLYCDNSGAVANSKEPCSHKRRKHIERKYHLIREIVQRRDEIVTKIASEHNIANPFTKTLTAKVFEGHLESLGL
;
A
#
# COMPACT_ATOMS: atom_id res chain seq x y z
N MET A 1 -8.45 -28.74 8.15
CA MET A 1 -8.22 -28.73 6.69
C MET A 1 -7.63 -27.37 6.31
N SER A 2 -6.49 -27.35 5.63
CA SER A 2 -5.77 -26.10 5.32
C SER A 2 -6.27 -25.48 4.02
N ARG A 3 -7.00 -24.36 4.09
CA ARG A 3 -7.38 -23.56 2.91
C ARG A 3 -6.24 -22.61 2.55
N ARG A 4 -5.27 -23.07 1.75
CA ARG A 4 -4.36 -22.16 1.03
C ARG A 4 -5.11 -21.58 -0.17
N SER A 5 -5.19 -20.24 -0.24
CA SER A 5 -5.67 -19.53 -1.42
C SER A 5 -4.75 -19.82 -2.61
N GLY A 6 -5.30 -20.42 -3.67
CA GLY A 6 -4.59 -20.60 -4.93
C GLY A 6 -4.52 -19.27 -5.67
N ARG A 7 -3.44 -18.52 -5.47
CA ARG A 7 -3.08 -17.42 -6.38
C ARG A 7 -2.59 -18.04 -7.68
N ILE A 8 -3.21 -17.69 -8.81
CA ILE A 8 -2.62 -17.90 -10.12
C ILE A 8 -1.43 -16.94 -10.19
N VAL A 9 -0.21 -17.49 -10.20
CA VAL A 9 1.01 -16.70 -10.36
C VAL A 9 1.21 -16.44 -11.84
N SER A 10 0.68 -15.31 -12.33
CA SER A 10 1.13 -14.78 -13.62
C SER A 10 2.56 -14.28 -13.46
N GLN A 11 3.49 -14.77 -14.30
CA GLN A 11 4.88 -14.28 -14.27
C GLN A 11 4.92 -12.78 -14.59
N PRO A 12 5.80 -12.00 -13.94
CA PRO A 12 6.07 -10.63 -14.36
C PRO A 12 6.77 -10.65 -15.73
N ASN A 13 6.18 -9.96 -16.71
CA ASN A 13 6.85 -9.68 -17.98
C ASN A 13 7.94 -8.63 -17.74
N HIS A 14 9.11 -9.09 -17.31
CA HIS A 14 10.34 -8.31 -17.42
C HIS A 14 10.60 -8.00 -18.91
N TYR A 15 11.11 -6.80 -19.18
CA TYR A 15 11.49 -6.37 -20.52
C TYR A 15 12.74 -7.14 -20.98
N LEU A 16 12.54 -8.36 -21.47
CA LEU A 16 13.29 -8.83 -22.62
C LEU A 16 12.64 -8.20 -23.86
N GLY A 17 13.47 -7.75 -24.81
CA GLY A 17 12.97 -7.26 -26.10
C GLY A 17 12.16 -8.32 -26.84
N LEU A 18 11.40 -7.88 -27.86
CA LEU A 18 10.56 -8.74 -28.68
C LEU A 18 11.35 -9.68 -29.62
N THR A 19 12.08 -10.63 -29.01
CA THR A 19 12.50 -11.94 -29.53
C THR A 19 12.92 -12.74 -28.31
N GLU A 20 12.19 -13.81 -27.98
CA GLU A 20 12.37 -14.53 -26.72
C GLU A 20 13.73 -15.23 -26.62
N THR A 21 14.34 -15.16 -25.44
CA THR A 21 15.05 -16.31 -24.86
C THR A 21 15.26 -16.08 -23.37
N GLN A 22 14.73 -16.99 -22.54
CA GLN A 22 15.10 -17.11 -21.14
C GLN A 22 15.74 -18.48 -20.96
N VAL A 23 16.89 -18.57 -20.29
CA VAL A 23 17.49 -19.87 -20.01
C VAL A 23 16.80 -20.50 -18.81
N VAL A 24 16.23 -21.67 -19.04
CA VAL A 24 15.51 -22.47 -18.05
C VAL A 24 16.37 -23.66 -17.68
N ILE A 25 16.90 -23.62 -16.47
CA ILE A 25 17.69 -24.71 -15.88
C ILE A 25 16.75 -25.64 -15.12
N PRO A 26 16.73 -26.97 -15.41
CA PRO A 26 15.94 -27.94 -14.66
C PRO A 26 16.21 -27.89 -13.15
N ASP A 27 15.17 -28.04 -12.35
CA ASP A 27 15.32 -28.12 -10.90
C ASP A 27 15.42 -29.58 -10.43
N ASP A 28 16.65 -30.09 -10.43
CA ASP A 28 16.99 -31.43 -9.94
C ASP A 28 17.08 -31.49 -8.39
N GLY A 29 16.59 -30.47 -7.68
CA GLY A 29 16.69 -30.35 -6.21
C GLY A 29 18.05 -29.85 -5.72
N VAL A 30 18.90 -29.36 -6.63
CA VAL A 30 20.21 -28.77 -6.33
C VAL A 30 20.04 -27.29 -5.98
N GLU A 31 20.69 -26.83 -4.90
CA GLU A 31 20.63 -25.42 -4.47
C GLU A 31 21.16 -24.46 -5.55
N ASP A 32 20.58 -23.24 -5.61
CA ASP A 32 21.03 -22.17 -6.51
C ASP A 32 22.46 -21.72 -6.17
N PRO A 33 23.37 -21.57 -7.16
CA PRO A 33 24.74 -21.18 -6.89
C PRO A 33 24.85 -19.73 -6.40
N LEU A 34 25.46 -19.53 -5.23
CA LEU A 34 25.57 -18.22 -4.58
C LEU A 34 26.70 -17.33 -5.15
N SER A 35 27.45 -17.79 -6.16
CA SER A 35 28.58 -17.07 -6.75
C SER A 35 28.92 -17.57 -8.16
N TYR A 36 29.58 -16.72 -8.96
CA TYR A 36 30.09 -17.10 -10.29
C TYR A 36 30.97 -18.34 -10.23
N LYS A 37 31.85 -18.45 -9.23
CA LYS A 37 32.70 -19.64 -9.06
C LYS A 37 31.88 -20.90 -8.79
N GLN A 38 30.76 -20.83 -8.09
CA GLN A 38 29.86 -21.97 -7.94
C GLN A 38 29.12 -22.27 -9.25
N ALA A 39 28.54 -21.26 -9.91
CA ALA A 39 27.83 -21.42 -11.18
C ALA A 39 28.70 -22.01 -12.30
N MET A 40 29.99 -21.69 -12.37
CA MET A 40 30.92 -22.26 -13.36
C MET A 40 31.43 -23.67 -13.01
N ASN A 41 31.21 -24.14 -11.77
CA ASN A 41 31.47 -25.52 -11.35
C ASN A 41 30.16 -26.33 -11.18
N ASP A 42 29.01 -25.73 -11.50
CA ASP A 42 27.70 -26.36 -11.46
C ASP A 42 27.51 -27.26 -12.71
N VAL A 43 26.65 -28.27 -12.60
CA VAL A 43 26.28 -29.15 -13.72
C VAL A 43 25.69 -28.34 -14.89
N ASP A 44 24.99 -27.25 -14.57
CA ASP A 44 24.33 -26.36 -15.52
C ASP A 44 25.20 -25.17 -15.97
N LYS A 45 26.53 -25.23 -15.80
CA LYS A 45 27.45 -24.11 -16.12
C LYS A 45 27.19 -23.47 -17.50
N ASP A 46 26.90 -24.27 -18.52
CA ASP A 46 26.73 -23.80 -19.90
C ASP A 46 25.39 -23.04 -20.05
N GLN A 47 24.40 -23.41 -19.24
CA GLN A 47 23.14 -22.69 -19.11
C GLN A 47 23.34 -21.38 -18.34
N TRP A 48 24.12 -21.38 -17.26
CA TRP A 48 24.47 -20.15 -16.54
C TRP A 48 25.23 -19.15 -17.41
N VAL A 49 26.18 -19.62 -18.23
CA VAL A 49 26.87 -18.79 -19.23
C VAL A 49 25.87 -18.18 -20.20
N LYS A 50 25.04 -19.00 -20.87
CA LYS A 50 24.04 -18.52 -21.82
C LYS A 50 23.05 -17.52 -21.19
N ALA A 51 22.68 -17.71 -19.91
CA ALA A 51 21.80 -16.79 -19.19
C ALA A 51 22.45 -15.41 -18.97
N MET A 52 23.75 -15.39 -18.66
CA MET A 52 24.53 -14.16 -18.53
C MET A 52 24.69 -13.46 -19.89
N ASP A 53 24.96 -14.22 -20.96
CA ASP A 53 25.10 -13.68 -22.32
C ASP A 53 23.81 -12.99 -22.80
N LEU A 54 22.65 -13.63 -22.64
CA LEU A 54 21.36 -13.05 -23.02
C LEU A 54 20.97 -11.80 -22.22
N GLU A 55 21.26 -11.77 -20.92
CA GLU A 55 21.06 -10.58 -20.10
C GLU A 55 21.99 -9.43 -20.56
N MET A 56 23.24 -9.75 -20.91
CA MET A 56 24.21 -8.78 -21.46
C MET A 56 23.79 -8.26 -22.85
N GLU A 57 23.31 -9.13 -23.74
CA GLU A 57 22.75 -8.76 -25.06
C GLU A 57 21.52 -7.87 -24.91
N SER A 58 20.60 -8.21 -23.99
CA SER A 58 19.43 -7.38 -23.67
C SER A 58 19.85 -5.98 -23.22
N MET A 59 20.87 -5.88 -22.35
CA MET A 59 21.39 -4.58 -21.92
C MET A 59 22.07 -3.81 -23.07
N TYR A 60 22.81 -4.49 -23.95
CA TYR A 60 23.46 -3.88 -25.10
C TYR A 60 22.44 -3.34 -26.11
N PHE A 61 21.45 -4.16 -26.51
CA PHE A 61 20.40 -3.78 -27.46
C PHE A 61 19.55 -2.61 -26.95
N ASN A 62 19.25 -2.58 -25.65
CA ASN A 62 18.50 -1.49 -25.03
C ASN A 62 19.33 -0.22 -24.76
N LEU A 63 20.60 -0.17 -25.20
CA LEU A 63 21.56 0.93 -24.98
C LEU A 63 21.68 1.33 -23.50
N VAL A 64 21.63 0.33 -22.62
CA VAL A 64 21.57 0.51 -21.16
C VAL A 64 22.89 1.04 -20.62
N TRP A 65 24.02 0.63 -21.22
CA TRP A 65 25.35 1.05 -20.84
C TRP A 65 26.28 1.21 -22.05
N GLU A 66 27.39 1.91 -21.84
CA GLU A 66 28.50 2.08 -22.78
C GLU A 66 29.80 1.61 -22.10
N LEU A 67 30.67 0.90 -22.82
CA LEU A 67 31.93 0.40 -22.27
C LEU A 67 33.00 1.51 -22.35
N VAL A 68 33.33 2.10 -21.21
CA VAL A 68 34.29 3.22 -21.10
C VAL A 68 35.49 2.85 -20.24
N ASP A 69 36.58 3.60 -20.41
CA ASP A 69 37.70 3.57 -19.48
C ASP A 69 37.31 4.24 -18.16
N LEU A 70 37.84 3.75 -17.03
CA LEU A 70 37.47 4.25 -15.70
C LEU A 70 37.91 5.71 -15.53
N PRO A 71 36.99 6.67 -15.31
CA PRO A 71 37.36 8.08 -15.17
C PRO A 71 38.20 8.34 -13.91
N GLU A 72 39.17 9.23 -14.03
CA GLU A 72 40.13 9.52 -12.96
C GLU A 72 39.43 10.01 -11.69
N GLY A 73 39.81 9.45 -10.53
CA GLY A 73 39.21 9.75 -9.22
C GLY A 73 37.87 9.06 -8.92
N VAL A 74 37.24 8.35 -9.87
CA VAL A 74 35.97 7.66 -9.65
C VAL A 74 36.18 6.24 -9.13
N LYS A 75 35.51 5.86 -8.03
CA LYS A 75 35.47 4.47 -7.55
C LYS A 75 34.33 3.71 -8.24
N PRO A 76 34.61 2.66 -9.03
CA PRO A 76 33.55 1.87 -9.65
C PRO A 76 32.76 1.11 -8.58
N ARG A 77 31.44 0.97 -8.78
CA ARG A 77 30.62 0.07 -7.98
C ARG A 77 30.56 -1.29 -8.66
N GLY A 78 31.00 -2.32 -7.96
CA GLY A 78 30.84 -3.69 -8.42
C GLY A 78 29.37 -4.10 -8.46
N CYS A 79 28.97 -4.70 -9.57
CA CYS A 79 27.75 -5.52 -9.67
C CYS A 79 28.12 -7.00 -9.48
N LYS A 80 27.17 -7.81 -9.04
CA LYS A 80 27.35 -9.26 -8.85
C LYS A 80 26.16 -9.98 -9.46
N TRP A 81 26.43 -11.02 -10.23
CA TRP A 81 25.42 -11.96 -10.70
C TRP A 81 24.70 -12.65 -9.53
N ILE A 82 23.38 -12.75 -9.64
CA ILE A 82 22.51 -13.53 -8.77
C ILE A 82 21.95 -14.65 -9.65
N TYR A 83 22.25 -15.89 -9.30
CA TYR A 83 21.80 -17.06 -10.04
C TYR A 83 20.53 -17.61 -9.40
N LYS A 84 19.58 -18.02 -10.23
CA LYS A 84 18.31 -18.61 -9.79
C LYS A 84 17.71 -19.47 -10.90
N ARG A 85 17.52 -20.77 -10.64
CA ARG A 85 16.89 -21.69 -11.59
C ARG A 85 15.41 -21.28 -11.80
N LYS A 86 14.95 -21.33 -13.05
CA LYS A 86 13.54 -21.15 -13.39
C LYS A 86 12.88 -22.51 -13.51
N ARG A 87 11.73 -22.66 -12.85
CA ARG A 87 10.86 -23.83 -12.95
C ARG A 87 9.84 -23.55 -14.05
N ASP A 88 9.63 -24.53 -14.93
CA ASP A 88 8.76 -24.53 -16.13
C ASP A 88 9.42 -24.01 -17.45
N SER A 89 8.99 -24.56 -18.59
CA SER A 89 9.88 -25.14 -19.63
C SER A 89 9.94 -24.48 -21.03
N VAL A 90 10.96 -24.88 -21.83
CA VAL A 90 11.08 -25.00 -23.32
C VAL A 90 12.23 -24.20 -24.02
N GLU A 91 13.26 -24.96 -24.46
CA GLU A 91 14.19 -24.88 -25.62
C GLU A 91 15.07 -23.63 -26.01
N LYS A 92 16.01 -23.85 -26.95
CA LYS A 92 17.35 -23.21 -27.11
C LYS A 92 17.51 -22.38 -28.41
N PRO A 93 18.39 -21.34 -28.45
CA PRO A 93 19.61 -21.41 -29.29
C PRO A 93 20.83 -20.63 -28.69
N GLU A 94 21.88 -20.30 -29.44
CA GLU A 94 23.22 -19.84 -28.94
C GLU A 94 23.74 -18.60 -29.72
N GLY A 95 24.66 -17.74 -29.25
CA GLY A 95 25.50 -17.69 -28.02
C GLY A 95 26.98 -17.26 -28.31
N PHE A 96 27.56 -16.26 -27.62
CA PHE A 96 28.96 -15.79 -27.87
C PHE A 96 29.61 -15.02 -26.69
N ILE A 97 30.96 -15.07 -26.57
CA ILE A 97 31.78 -14.22 -25.68
C ILE A 97 33.00 -13.67 -26.44
N THR A 98 33.32 -12.38 -26.28
CA THR A 98 34.50 -11.74 -26.92
C THR A 98 35.68 -11.62 -25.95
N GLN A 99 36.81 -12.27 -26.23
CA GLN A 99 38.06 -12.10 -25.46
C GLN A 99 38.70 -10.72 -25.69
N GLY A 100 39.33 -10.16 -24.63
CA GLY A 100 40.22 -8.99 -24.74
C GLY A 100 39.69 -7.65 -24.18
N GLN A 101 38.53 -7.60 -23.51
CA GLN A 101 37.95 -6.36 -22.96
C GLN A 101 37.92 -6.28 -21.43
N GLU A 102 38.73 -7.08 -20.74
CA GLU A 102 38.68 -7.33 -19.29
C GLU A 102 38.93 -6.11 -18.37
N GLN A 103 39.46 -5.00 -18.91
CA GLN A 103 39.83 -3.80 -18.14
C GLN A 103 38.81 -2.64 -18.24
N LYS A 104 37.74 -2.78 -19.03
CA LYS A 104 36.77 -1.70 -19.24
C LYS A 104 35.56 -1.80 -18.31
N VAL A 105 34.87 -0.69 -18.09
CA VAL A 105 33.71 -0.61 -17.18
C VAL A 105 32.44 -0.14 -17.90
N CYS A 106 31.29 -0.69 -17.51
CA CYS A 106 29.98 -0.28 -18.02
C CYS A 106 29.55 1.06 -17.39
N LYS A 107 29.60 2.15 -18.15
CA LYS A 107 28.96 3.43 -17.82
C LYS A 107 27.47 3.31 -18.10
N LEU A 108 26.65 3.47 -17.06
CA LEU A 108 25.20 3.31 -17.16
C LEU A 108 24.55 4.55 -17.79
N ASN A 109 23.88 4.37 -18.93
CA ASN A 109 23.13 5.39 -19.64
C ASN A 109 21.62 5.39 -19.27
N ARG A 110 21.09 4.27 -18.77
CA ARG A 110 19.68 4.13 -18.31
C ARG A 110 19.59 3.32 -17.02
N SER A 111 18.69 3.68 -16.12
CA SER A 111 18.54 3.00 -14.82
C SER A 111 17.98 1.57 -14.95
N ILE A 112 18.76 0.55 -14.56
CA ILE A 112 18.36 -0.87 -14.56
C ILE A 112 17.53 -1.22 -13.32
N TYR A 113 16.53 -2.07 -13.49
CA TYR A 113 15.77 -2.68 -12.40
C TYR A 113 16.68 -3.31 -11.32
N GLY A 114 16.30 -3.19 -10.05
CA GLY A 114 17.12 -3.68 -8.92
C GLY A 114 18.21 -2.71 -8.43
N LEU A 115 18.60 -1.69 -9.18
CA LEU A 115 19.40 -0.58 -8.63
C LEU A 115 18.54 0.27 -7.67
N LYS A 116 19.03 0.56 -6.47
CA LYS A 116 18.32 1.41 -5.47
C LYS A 116 17.89 2.78 -6.01
N GLN A 117 18.58 3.30 -7.03
CA GLN A 117 18.22 4.56 -7.68
C GLN A 117 17.17 4.41 -8.79
N ALA A 118 17.00 3.23 -9.40
CA ALA A 118 16.11 3.04 -10.53
C ALA A 118 14.64 3.25 -10.18
N SER A 119 14.17 2.71 -9.05
CA SER A 119 12.81 2.94 -8.55
C SER A 119 12.53 4.43 -8.33
N ARG A 120 13.53 5.20 -7.88
CA ARG A 120 13.42 6.67 -7.73
C ARG A 120 13.34 7.38 -9.08
N PHE A 121 14.20 7.03 -10.04
CA PHE A 121 14.15 7.64 -11.39
C PHE A 121 12.85 7.31 -12.12
N TRP A 122 12.36 6.07 -11.99
CA TRP A 122 11.08 5.66 -12.54
C TRP A 122 9.91 6.43 -11.91
N ASN A 123 9.87 6.54 -10.58
CA ASN A 123 8.83 7.31 -9.88
C ASN A 123 8.85 8.79 -10.29
N ILE A 124 10.02 9.42 -10.42
CA ILE A 124 10.14 10.81 -10.93
C ILE A 124 9.65 10.92 -12.37
N ARG A 125 9.99 9.97 -13.26
CA ARG A 125 9.53 9.94 -14.67
C ARG A 125 8.01 9.72 -14.77
N PHE A 126 7.43 8.93 -13.87
CA PHE A 126 6.00 8.70 -13.78
C PHE A 126 5.25 9.94 -13.29
N ASP A 127 5.67 10.48 -12.14
CA ASP A 127 5.12 11.70 -11.53
C ASP A 127 5.12 12.88 -12.51
N THR A 128 6.25 13.11 -13.19
CA THR A 128 6.37 14.16 -14.21
C THR A 128 5.39 13.95 -15.38
N ALA A 129 5.18 12.71 -15.80
CA ALA A 129 4.25 12.39 -16.89
C ALA A 129 2.81 12.65 -16.48
N ILE A 130 2.39 12.08 -15.34
CA ILE A 130 0.99 12.07 -14.93
C ILE A 130 0.52 13.49 -14.59
N LYS A 131 1.40 14.31 -13.99
CA LYS A 131 1.21 15.76 -13.81
C LYS A 131 1.12 16.52 -15.14
N SER A 132 1.94 16.20 -16.13
CA SER A 132 1.84 16.82 -17.47
C SER A 132 0.53 16.47 -18.20
N TYR A 133 -0.09 15.32 -17.87
CA TYR A 133 -1.43 14.96 -18.34
C TYR A 133 -2.55 15.63 -17.53
N GLY A 134 -2.22 16.40 -16.49
CA GLY A 134 -3.16 17.15 -15.65
C GLY A 134 -3.74 16.34 -14.50
N PHE A 135 -3.03 15.33 -13.98
CA PHE A 135 -3.33 14.76 -12.66
C PHE A 135 -2.60 15.51 -11.55
N ASP A 136 -3.31 15.82 -10.48
CA ASP A 136 -2.73 16.38 -9.25
C ASP A 136 -2.39 15.26 -8.27
N GLN A 137 -1.20 15.32 -7.67
CA GLN A 137 -0.76 14.37 -6.65
C GLN A 137 -1.32 14.77 -5.28
N ASN A 138 -1.82 13.80 -4.51
CA ASN A 138 -2.23 14.04 -3.12
C ASN A 138 -1.00 14.32 -2.23
N VAL A 139 -1.10 15.29 -1.32
CA VAL A 139 0.05 15.78 -0.53
C VAL A 139 0.38 14.84 0.63
N ASP A 140 -0.63 14.34 1.34
CA ASP A 140 -0.43 13.40 2.46
C ASP A 140 -0.20 11.96 1.94
N GLU A 141 -0.71 11.59 0.75
CA GLU A 141 -0.51 10.27 0.11
C GLU A 141 0.05 10.37 -1.33
N PRO A 142 1.38 10.54 -1.52
CA PRO A 142 2.00 10.77 -2.84
C PRO A 142 1.88 9.63 -3.88
N CYS A 143 1.36 8.47 -3.48
CA CYS A 143 1.00 7.38 -4.39
C CYS A 143 -0.38 7.57 -5.05
N VAL A 144 -1.21 8.47 -4.53
CA VAL A 144 -2.55 8.78 -5.03
C VAL A 144 -2.52 10.05 -5.86
N TYR A 145 -3.11 9.98 -7.05
CA TYR A 145 -3.30 11.10 -7.96
C TYR A 145 -4.79 11.25 -8.29
N LYS A 146 -5.28 12.49 -8.40
CA LYS A 146 -6.64 12.84 -8.79
C LYS A 146 -6.65 13.65 -10.08
N LYS A 147 -7.72 13.55 -10.87
CA LYS A 147 -7.98 14.46 -11.99
C LYS A 147 -9.47 14.69 -12.15
N ILE A 148 -9.89 15.94 -11.98
CA ILE A 148 -11.30 16.35 -12.02
C ILE A 148 -11.51 17.23 -13.27
N ASN A 149 -12.47 16.88 -14.13
CA ASN A 149 -12.78 17.61 -15.35
C ASN A 149 -14.29 17.58 -15.64
N LYS A 150 -14.97 18.72 -15.47
CA LYS A 150 -16.40 18.91 -15.80
C LYS A 150 -17.34 17.81 -15.26
N GLY A 151 -17.08 17.34 -14.03
CA GLY A 151 -17.86 16.29 -13.37
C GLY A 151 -17.35 14.85 -13.58
N LYS A 152 -16.37 14.64 -14.47
CA LYS A 152 -15.59 13.39 -14.52
C LYS A 152 -14.48 13.43 -13.47
N VAL A 153 -14.27 12.33 -12.76
CA VAL A 153 -13.27 12.19 -11.69
C VAL A 153 -12.51 10.90 -11.88
N ALA A 154 -11.20 11.01 -12.11
CA ALA A 154 -10.27 9.89 -12.16
C ALA A 154 -9.37 9.90 -10.92
N PHE A 155 -9.23 8.74 -10.28
CA PHE A 155 -8.20 8.48 -9.27
C PHE A 155 -7.24 7.41 -9.78
N LEU A 156 -5.94 7.68 -9.63
CA LEU A 156 -4.87 6.75 -9.95
C LEU A 156 -4.08 6.47 -8.67
N VAL A 157 -4.00 5.21 -8.26
CA VAL A 157 -3.21 4.76 -7.12
C VAL A 157 -2.05 3.92 -7.63
N LEU A 158 -0.83 4.34 -7.31
CA LEU A 158 0.43 3.74 -7.76
C LEU A 158 1.04 2.88 -6.66
N TYR A 159 1.14 1.56 -6.89
CA TYR A 159 1.79 0.64 -5.94
C TYR A 159 2.96 -0.07 -6.62
N VAL A 160 4.18 0.41 -6.38
CA VAL A 160 5.40 -0.04 -7.07
C VAL A 160 5.21 0.13 -8.59
N ASP A 161 5.01 -0.95 -9.35
CA ASP A 161 4.75 -0.99 -10.79
C ASP A 161 3.26 -1.23 -11.14
N ASP A 162 2.42 -1.60 -10.17
CA ASP A 162 0.98 -1.75 -10.33
C ASP A 162 0.26 -0.39 -10.29
N ILE A 163 -0.78 -0.25 -11.13
CA ILE A 163 -1.64 0.94 -11.21
C ILE A 163 -3.09 0.54 -11.03
N LEU A 164 -3.72 0.99 -9.95
CA LEU A 164 -5.18 0.95 -9.79
C LEU A 164 -5.78 2.26 -10.29
N LEU A 165 -6.59 2.17 -11.35
CA LEU A 165 -7.29 3.30 -11.95
C LEU A 165 -8.79 3.19 -11.68
N ILE A 166 -9.35 4.21 -11.03
CA ILE A 166 -10.76 4.28 -10.61
C ILE A 166 -11.39 5.49 -11.30
N GLU A 167 -12.55 5.33 -11.91
CA GLU A 167 -13.22 6.42 -12.61
C GLU A 167 -14.74 6.29 -12.67
N ASN A 168 -15.43 7.42 -12.86
CA ASN A 168 -16.89 7.50 -12.99
C ASN A 168 -17.42 7.56 -14.44
N ASP A 169 -16.58 7.66 -15.47
CA ASP A 169 -16.99 7.64 -16.88
C ASP A 169 -16.21 6.58 -17.69
N VAL A 170 -16.86 5.94 -18.67
CA VAL A 170 -16.25 4.81 -19.39
C VAL A 170 -15.35 5.27 -20.54
N GLY A 171 -15.72 6.36 -21.21
CA GLY A 171 -14.93 6.92 -22.32
C GLY A 171 -13.63 7.52 -21.81
N TYR A 172 -13.71 8.33 -20.75
CA TYR A 172 -12.56 8.97 -20.15
C TYR A 172 -11.61 7.93 -19.51
N LEU A 173 -12.13 6.82 -18.96
CA LEU A 173 -11.29 5.71 -18.49
C LEU A 173 -10.48 5.09 -19.63
N THR A 174 -11.10 4.97 -20.81
CA THR A 174 -10.44 4.48 -22.02
C THR A 174 -9.39 5.46 -22.53
N ASP A 175 -9.68 6.78 -22.51
CA ASP A 175 -8.73 7.84 -22.85
C ASP A 175 -7.49 7.84 -21.94
N VAL A 176 -7.69 7.72 -20.62
CA VAL A 176 -6.59 7.65 -19.64
C VAL A 176 -5.77 6.37 -19.84
N LYS A 177 -6.40 5.21 -20.03
CA LYS A 177 -5.70 3.94 -20.31
C LYS A 177 -4.89 4.00 -21.60
N ALA A 178 -5.46 4.52 -22.69
CA ALA A 178 -4.78 4.66 -23.97
C ALA A 178 -3.57 5.62 -23.88
N TRP A 179 -3.73 6.74 -23.16
CA TRP A 179 -2.62 7.67 -22.93
C TRP A 179 -1.50 7.05 -22.09
N LEU A 180 -1.83 6.32 -21.02
CA LEU A 180 -0.84 5.61 -20.20
C LEU A 180 -0.06 4.58 -21.00
N ALA A 181 -0.75 3.77 -21.81
CA ALA A 181 -0.13 2.76 -22.68
C ALA A 181 0.76 3.36 -23.78
N ALA A 182 0.52 4.60 -24.19
CA ALA A 182 1.39 5.34 -25.10
C ALA A 182 2.63 5.95 -24.42
N GLN A 183 2.61 6.13 -23.09
CA GLN A 183 3.74 6.67 -22.31
C GLN A 183 4.63 5.60 -21.69
N PHE A 184 4.05 4.45 -21.34
CA PHE A 184 4.70 3.34 -20.64
C PHE A 184 4.24 2.03 -21.26
N GLN A 185 5.16 1.11 -21.59
CA GLN A 185 4.74 -0.26 -21.89
C GLN A 185 4.23 -0.89 -20.58
N MET A 186 2.95 -1.26 -20.61
CA MET A 186 2.17 -1.79 -19.50
C MET A 186 1.15 -2.80 -20.04
N LYS A 187 0.55 -3.58 -19.14
CA LYS A 187 -0.52 -4.53 -19.47
C LYS A 187 -1.77 -4.18 -18.68
N ASP A 188 -2.90 -4.08 -19.37
CA ASP A 188 -4.21 -3.98 -18.70
C ASP A 188 -4.58 -5.35 -18.11
N LEU A 189 -4.86 -5.39 -16.81
CA LEU A 189 -5.26 -6.59 -16.10
C LEU A 189 -6.79 -6.74 -15.98
N GLY A 190 -7.56 -5.76 -16.50
CA GLY A 190 -9.02 -5.78 -16.46
C GLY A 190 -9.59 -5.10 -15.22
N GLU A 191 -10.69 -5.64 -14.70
CA GLU A 191 -11.36 -5.11 -13.51
C GLU A 191 -10.64 -5.52 -12.21
N ALA A 192 -10.59 -4.61 -11.24
CA ALA A 192 -9.87 -4.84 -10.00
C ALA A 192 -10.59 -5.87 -9.11
N GLN A 193 -9.83 -6.81 -8.55
CA GLN A 193 -10.32 -7.77 -7.57
C GLN A 193 -9.65 -7.50 -6.21
N TYR A 194 -10.44 -7.23 -5.18
CA TYR A 194 -9.95 -7.04 -3.82
C TYR A 194 -10.52 -8.11 -2.88
N HIS A 195 -9.65 -8.97 -2.34
CA HIS A 195 -10.01 -10.06 -1.42
C HIS A 195 -11.16 -10.99 -1.91
N GLY A 196 -11.30 -11.14 -3.22
CA GLY A 196 -12.36 -11.95 -3.87
C GLY A 196 -13.60 -11.15 -4.27
N VAL A 197 -13.77 -9.92 -3.79
CA VAL A 197 -14.76 -8.96 -4.29
C VAL A 197 -14.27 -8.43 -5.64
N HIS A 198 -15.01 -8.69 -6.70
CA HIS A 198 -14.83 -7.99 -7.97
C HIS A 198 -15.37 -6.57 -7.80
N LEU A 199 -14.56 -5.55 -8.13
CA LEU A 199 -14.98 -4.17 -8.18
C LEU A 199 -15.37 -3.85 -9.63
N SER A 200 -16.67 -3.91 -9.91
CA SER A 200 -17.20 -3.83 -11.28
C SER A 200 -18.42 -2.91 -11.38
N LYS A 201 -18.76 -2.49 -12.61
CA LYS A 201 -19.89 -1.57 -12.86
C LYS A 201 -21.24 -2.18 -12.49
N GLU A 202 -21.32 -3.50 -12.36
CA GLU A 202 -22.52 -4.19 -11.91
C GLU A 202 -22.94 -3.83 -10.49
N GLN A 203 -22.00 -3.31 -9.68
CA GLN A 203 -22.21 -2.84 -8.30
C GLN A 203 -22.65 -1.37 -8.23
N CYS A 204 -22.60 -0.62 -9.34
CA CYS A 204 -23.15 0.73 -9.41
C CYS A 204 -24.69 0.70 -9.43
N PRO A 205 -25.38 1.74 -8.91
CA PRO A 205 -26.82 1.90 -9.07
C PRO A 205 -27.25 1.82 -10.54
N LYS A 206 -28.23 0.96 -10.83
CA LYS A 206 -28.77 0.76 -12.20
C LYS A 206 -30.14 1.40 -12.35
N LYS A 207 -30.90 1.54 -11.25
CA LYS A 207 -32.23 2.15 -11.25
C LYS A 207 -32.17 3.60 -10.76
N PRO A 208 -32.99 4.52 -11.32
CA PRO A 208 -33.14 5.88 -10.77
C PRO A 208 -33.51 5.90 -9.28
N GLN A 209 -34.28 4.90 -8.82
CA GLN A 209 -34.60 4.74 -7.40
C GLN A 209 -33.35 4.43 -6.55
N GLU A 210 -32.46 3.54 -7.01
CA GLU A 210 -31.22 3.22 -6.29
C GLU A 210 -30.28 4.44 -6.22
N VAL A 211 -30.24 5.27 -7.28
CA VAL A 211 -29.51 6.54 -7.30
C VAL A 211 -30.12 7.54 -6.30
N GLU A 212 -31.45 7.65 -6.26
CA GLU A 212 -32.17 8.54 -5.35
C GLU A 212 -32.07 8.07 -3.88
N ASP A 213 -32.10 6.77 -3.63
CA ASP A 213 -31.89 6.17 -2.31
C ASP A 213 -30.44 6.41 -1.84
N MET A 214 -29.44 6.24 -2.72
CA MET A 214 -28.05 6.60 -2.41
C MET A 214 -27.84 8.11 -2.20
N ARG A 215 -28.62 8.98 -2.84
CA ARG A 215 -28.61 10.43 -2.55
C ARG A 215 -29.25 10.77 -1.19
N ARG A 216 -30.16 9.93 -0.71
CA ARG A 216 -30.86 10.08 0.58
C ARG A 216 -30.10 9.48 1.74
N ILE A 217 -29.21 8.52 1.49
CA ILE A 217 -28.14 8.20 2.44
C ILE A 217 -27.30 9.49 2.55
N PRO A 218 -27.31 10.21 3.69
CA PRO A 218 -26.37 11.31 3.86
C PRO A 218 -24.98 10.68 3.76
N TYR A 219 -24.13 11.17 2.84
CA TYR A 219 -22.73 10.75 2.75
C TYR A 219 -22.12 10.89 4.13
N ALA A 220 -21.99 9.76 4.84
CA ALA A 220 -21.93 9.77 6.28
C ALA A 220 -20.58 10.33 6.67
N SER A 221 -20.60 11.38 7.49
CA SER A 221 -19.39 11.91 8.12
C SER A 221 -18.57 10.75 8.66
N THR A 222 -17.28 10.69 8.34
CA THR A 222 -16.39 9.65 8.83
C THR A 222 -16.53 9.51 10.34
N VAL A 223 -16.77 8.28 10.79
CA VAL A 223 -16.93 7.95 12.21
C VAL A 223 -15.78 7.07 12.63
N GLY A 224 -15.07 7.50 13.69
CA GLY A 224 -14.06 6.69 14.36
C GLY A 224 -14.63 5.97 15.58
N TYR A 225 -14.05 4.82 15.89
CA TYR A 225 -14.30 4.04 17.09
C TYR A 225 -12.95 3.62 17.66
N THR A 226 -12.79 3.72 18.97
CA THR A 226 -11.60 3.28 19.72
C THR A 226 -12.00 2.28 20.80
N ASP A 227 -11.09 1.34 21.07
CA ASP A 227 -11.13 0.45 22.21
C ASP A 227 -9.70 -0.01 22.52
N TYR A 228 -9.49 -0.72 23.62
CA TYR A 228 -8.22 -1.32 23.98
C TYR A 228 -8.43 -2.66 24.67
N ASP A 229 -7.33 -3.39 24.83
CA ASP A 229 -7.30 -4.69 25.45
C ASP A 229 -6.10 -4.73 26.41
N PHE A 230 -6.40 -4.92 27.70
CA PHE A 230 -5.53 -4.48 28.79
C PHE A 230 -4.41 -5.47 29.08
N GLN A 231 -3.15 -5.02 29.01
CA GLN A 231 -1.96 -5.81 29.33
C GLN A 231 -1.92 -7.20 28.63
N THR A 232 -2.43 -7.28 27.41
CA THR A 232 -2.49 -8.50 26.58
C THR A 232 -1.14 -9.20 26.42
N ASP A 233 -0.07 -8.40 26.32
CA ASP A 233 1.29 -8.92 26.24
C ASP A 233 1.77 -9.29 27.65
N LYS A 234 1.85 -10.58 27.95
CA LYS A 234 2.27 -11.09 29.27
C LYS A 234 3.73 -10.77 29.61
N ASP A 235 4.57 -10.60 28.59
CA ASP A 235 6.01 -10.40 28.74
C ASP A 235 6.35 -8.93 28.95
N SER A 236 5.73 -8.03 28.16
CA SER A 236 5.97 -6.58 28.26
C SER A 236 4.91 -5.80 29.03
N ARG A 237 3.80 -6.42 29.43
CA ARG A 237 2.62 -5.81 30.10
C ARG A 237 2.00 -4.64 29.35
N LYS A 238 2.19 -4.61 28.04
CA LYS A 238 1.61 -3.60 27.15
C LYS A 238 0.21 -4.01 26.71
N SER A 239 -0.70 -3.04 26.72
CA SER A 239 -2.05 -3.17 26.17
C SER A 239 -2.03 -3.12 24.64
N THR A 240 -3.09 -3.57 24.00
CA THR A 240 -3.30 -3.44 22.55
C THR A 240 -4.37 -2.39 22.30
N SER A 241 -4.01 -1.30 21.61
CA SER A 241 -4.97 -0.29 21.12
C SER A 241 -5.64 -0.79 19.85
N ARG A 242 -6.94 -0.56 19.72
CA ARG A 242 -7.70 -0.92 18.52
C ARG A 242 -8.56 0.26 18.06
N SER A 243 -8.58 0.50 16.75
CA SER A 243 -9.40 1.55 16.15
C SER A 243 -10.02 1.09 14.84
N MET A 244 -11.20 1.63 14.56
CA MET A 244 -12.00 1.37 13.37
C MET A 244 -12.57 2.70 12.88
N PHE A 245 -12.49 2.97 11.58
CA PHE A 245 -13.15 4.10 10.94
C PHE A 245 -14.09 3.62 9.86
N THR A 246 -15.31 4.14 9.86
CA THR A 246 -16.31 3.90 8.83
C THR A 246 -16.58 5.16 8.01
N LEU A 247 -16.88 4.96 6.73
CA LEU A 247 -17.31 5.98 5.78
C LEU A 247 -18.55 5.43 5.06
N ASN A 248 -19.65 6.18 5.04
CA ASN A 248 -20.96 5.70 4.53
C ASN A 248 -21.42 4.35 5.14
N GLY A 249 -21.02 4.04 6.38
CA GLY A 249 -21.34 2.78 7.06
C GLY A 249 -20.41 1.58 6.73
N GLY A 250 -19.55 1.69 5.71
CA GLY A 250 -18.54 0.67 5.42
C GLY A 250 -17.22 0.93 6.17
N ALA A 251 -16.57 -0.13 6.65
CA ALA A 251 -15.24 -0.03 7.25
C ALA A 251 -14.16 0.35 6.22
N VAL A 252 -13.41 1.44 6.47
CA VAL A 252 -12.37 1.95 5.55
C VAL A 252 -10.96 1.94 6.14
N VAL A 253 -10.82 2.06 7.47
CA VAL A 253 -9.52 1.95 8.15
C VAL A 253 -9.73 1.15 9.43
N TRP A 254 -8.89 0.14 9.66
CA TRP A 254 -8.86 -0.62 10.91
C TRP A 254 -7.44 -0.87 11.37
N ARG A 255 -7.21 -0.83 12.68
CA ARG A 255 -5.89 -1.00 13.27
C ARG A 255 -5.99 -1.74 14.60
N SER A 256 -5.05 -2.65 14.82
CA SER A 256 -4.86 -3.35 16.10
C SER A 256 -3.37 -3.39 16.40
N ILE A 257 -2.91 -2.58 17.35
CA ILE A 257 -1.48 -2.30 17.58
C ILE A 257 -1.12 -2.33 19.06
N LYS A 258 -0.01 -2.98 19.41
CA LYS A 258 0.54 -2.97 20.77
C LYS A 258 1.00 -1.56 21.15
N GLN A 259 0.61 -1.09 22.33
CA GLN A 259 0.92 0.26 22.80
C GLN A 259 2.43 0.49 22.95
N GLY A 260 2.86 1.74 22.75
CA GLY A 260 4.26 2.13 22.96
C GLY A 260 4.68 2.05 24.43
N CYS A 261 3.79 2.49 25.33
CA CYS A 261 3.97 2.51 26.78
C CYS A 261 3.28 1.32 27.49
N ILE A 262 3.62 1.12 28.76
CA ILE A 262 2.79 0.37 29.70
C ILE A 262 1.80 1.38 30.30
N ALA A 263 0.52 1.01 30.43
CA ALA A 263 -0.50 1.85 31.04
C ALA A 263 -0.77 1.38 32.48
N ASP A 264 -0.75 2.33 33.42
CA ASP A 264 -1.00 2.10 34.85
C ASP A 264 -2.49 1.91 35.16
N SER A 265 -3.38 2.17 34.18
CA SER A 265 -4.81 1.98 34.33
C SER A 265 -5.54 1.69 33.02
N THR A 266 -6.73 1.10 33.12
CA THR A 266 -7.71 0.93 32.03
C THR A 266 -8.07 2.25 31.36
N MET A 267 -8.25 3.32 32.15
CA MET A 267 -8.52 4.67 31.64
C MET A 267 -7.35 5.23 30.83
N GLU A 268 -6.11 4.99 31.27
CA GLU A 268 -4.92 5.42 30.53
C GLU A 268 -4.74 4.62 29.24
N ALA A 269 -4.91 3.30 29.29
CA ALA A 269 -4.83 2.45 28.10
C ALA A 269 -5.83 2.87 27.03
N GLU A 270 -7.08 3.17 27.40
CA GLU A 270 -8.05 3.75 26.47
C GLU A 270 -7.61 5.14 25.98
N TYR A 271 -7.18 6.02 26.87
CA TYR A 271 -6.80 7.39 26.50
C TYR A 271 -5.59 7.41 25.53
N VAL A 272 -4.69 6.43 25.64
CA VAL A 272 -3.63 6.16 24.66
C VAL A 272 -4.22 5.68 23.33
N ALA A 273 -5.15 4.72 23.34
CA ALA A 273 -5.81 4.23 22.13
C ALA A 273 -6.56 5.35 21.39
N ALA A 274 -7.36 6.13 22.11
CA ALA A 274 -8.07 7.30 21.60
C ALA A 274 -7.11 8.32 20.99
N CYS A 275 -5.96 8.60 21.61
CA CYS A 275 -5.00 9.55 21.08
C CYS A 275 -4.28 9.06 19.81
N GLU A 276 -4.05 7.75 19.65
CA GLU A 276 -3.53 7.21 18.38
C GLU A 276 -4.62 7.19 17.30
N ALA A 277 -5.87 6.86 17.65
CA ALA A 277 -7.01 6.96 16.74
C ALA A 277 -7.21 8.41 16.26
N ALA A 278 -7.09 9.41 17.14
CA ALA A 278 -7.25 10.82 16.79
C ALA A 278 -6.21 11.33 15.75
N LYS A 279 -4.98 10.80 15.78
CA LYS A 279 -3.97 11.09 14.75
C LYS A 279 -4.37 10.52 13.39
N GLU A 280 -4.87 9.28 13.39
CA GLU A 280 -5.39 8.62 12.19
C GLU A 280 -6.59 9.38 11.63
N ALA A 281 -7.49 9.88 12.49
CA ALA A 281 -8.64 10.70 12.12
C ALA A 281 -8.21 12.00 11.41
N ILE A 282 -7.17 12.69 11.90
CA ILE A 282 -6.63 13.88 11.23
C ILE A 282 -6.11 13.55 9.83
N TRP A 283 -5.29 12.51 9.70
CA TRP A 283 -4.77 12.09 8.39
C TRP A 283 -5.94 11.74 7.45
N LEU A 284 -6.91 10.95 7.92
CA LEU A 284 -8.06 10.54 7.13
C LEU A 284 -8.93 11.74 6.71
N ARG A 285 -9.11 12.74 7.59
CA ARG A 285 -9.85 13.97 7.27
C ARG A 285 -9.15 14.78 6.18
N LYS A 286 -7.83 14.94 6.25
CA LYS A 286 -7.05 15.64 5.21
C LYS A 286 -7.04 14.87 3.89
N PHE A 287 -6.74 13.57 3.96
CA PHE A 287 -6.74 12.69 2.79
C PHE A 287 -8.09 12.78 2.07
N LEU A 288 -9.20 12.66 2.81
CA LEU A 288 -10.53 12.86 2.28
C LEU A 288 -10.68 14.27 1.69
N HIS A 289 -10.47 15.35 2.47
CA HIS A 289 -10.56 16.72 1.96
C HIS A 289 -9.86 16.92 0.60
N ASP A 290 -8.65 16.39 0.46
CA ASP A 290 -7.83 16.48 -0.75
C ASP A 290 -8.32 15.61 -1.91
N LEU A 291 -9.24 14.65 -1.71
CA LEU A 291 -9.91 13.91 -2.79
C LEU A 291 -11.12 14.67 -3.38
N GLU A 292 -11.68 15.68 -2.70
CA GLU A 292 -12.78 16.55 -3.17
C GLU A 292 -14.12 15.87 -3.57
N VAL A 293 -14.34 14.59 -3.24
CA VAL A 293 -15.53 13.81 -3.68
C VAL A 293 -16.60 13.52 -2.61
N VAL A 294 -16.43 13.97 -1.37
CA VAL A 294 -17.36 13.71 -0.26
C VAL A 294 -17.87 15.05 0.28
N PRO A 295 -19.18 15.36 0.13
CA PRO A 295 -19.70 16.71 0.38
C PRO A 295 -19.58 17.19 1.84
N ASN A 296 -19.30 16.28 2.78
CA ASN A 296 -19.21 16.54 4.21
C ASN A 296 -17.76 16.57 4.76
N MET A 297 -16.73 16.60 3.90
CA MET A 297 -15.30 16.56 4.28
C MET A 297 -14.85 17.58 5.35
N ASN A 298 -15.51 18.74 5.40
CA ASN A 298 -15.16 19.82 6.34
C ASN A 298 -15.67 19.60 7.78
N LEU A 299 -16.63 18.69 7.98
CA LEU A 299 -17.15 18.37 9.30
C LEU A 299 -16.07 17.73 10.19
N SER A 300 -16.21 17.92 11.51
CA SER A 300 -15.38 17.25 12.51
C SER A 300 -15.67 15.75 12.54
N ILE A 301 -14.64 14.91 12.55
CA ILE A 301 -14.80 13.46 12.73
C ILE A 301 -15.29 13.19 14.16
N THR A 302 -16.27 12.30 14.33
CA THR A 302 -16.68 11.85 15.67
C THR A 302 -15.91 10.60 16.04
N LEU A 303 -15.16 10.62 17.13
CA LEU A 303 -14.47 9.46 17.69
C LEU A 303 -15.26 8.92 18.89
N TYR A 304 -15.84 7.74 18.74
CA TYR A 304 -16.55 7.03 19.80
C TYR A 304 -15.60 6.22 20.68
N CYS A 305 -15.77 6.37 21.99
CA CYS A 305 -14.97 5.70 23.02
C CYS A 305 -15.92 5.26 24.16
N ASP A 306 -15.77 4.04 24.69
CA ASP A 306 -16.69 3.56 25.75
C ASP A 306 -16.29 4.04 27.17
N ASN A 307 -15.00 4.37 27.38
CA ASN A 307 -14.49 4.84 28.67
C ASN A 307 -14.81 6.32 28.96
N SER A 308 -15.68 6.56 29.93
CA SER A 308 -16.09 7.92 30.32
C SER A 308 -14.93 8.76 30.88
N GLY A 309 -13.92 8.12 31.49
CA GLY A 309 -12.75 8.80 32.02
C GLY A 309 -11.79 9.29 30.92
N ALA A 310 -11.61 8.50 29.86
CA ALA A 310 -10.82 8.92 28.68
C ALA A 310 -11.52 10.07 27.94
N VAL A 311 -12.83 9.96 27.69
CA VAL A 311 -13.65 11.02 27.06
C VAL A 311 -13.55 12.34 27.85
N ALA A 312 -13.70 12.32 29.17
CA ALA A 312 -13.53 13.51 30.00
C ALA A 312 -12.10 14.08 29.92
N ASN A 313 -11.09 13.21 29.96
CA ASN A 313 -9.68 13.60 29.93
C ASN A 313 -9.22 14.18 28.57
N SER A 314 -9.94 13.91 27.48
CA SER A 314 -9.73 14.51 26.16
C SER A 314 -10.32 15.93 26.03
N LYS A 315 -11.35 16.26 26.82
CA LYS A 315 -12.03 17.56 26.79
C LYS A 315 -11.43 18.54 27.79
N GLU A 316 -11.08 18.07 28.99
CA GLU A 316 -10.61 18.91 30.09
C GLU A 316 -9.26 18.43 30.67
N PRO A 317 -8.30 19.34 30.92
CA PRO A 317 -7.04 19.02 31.58
C PRO A 317 -7.21 18.92 33.11
N CYS A 318 -8.09 18.04 33.60
CA CYS A 318 -8.31 17.84 35.04
C CYS A 318 -7.07 17.24 35.72
N SER A 319 -6.27 18.09 36.38
CA SER A 319 -4.95 17.76 36.93
C SER A 319 -5.00 17.00 38.27
N HIS A 320 -5.65 15.83 38.31
CA HIS A 320 -5.64 14.97 39.49
C HIS A 320 -4.26 14.31 39.69
N LYS A 321 -3.84 14.14 40.96
CA LYS A 321 -2.56 13.47 41.31
C LYS A 321 -2.36 12.12 40.61
N ARG A 322 -3.44 11.35 40.44
CA ARG A 322 -3.48 10.03 39.76
C ARG A 322 -3.32 10.07 38.23
N ARG A 323 -3.13 11.24 37.60
CA ARG A 323 -3.02 11.39 36.14
C ARG A 323 -1.70 12.03 35.67
N LYS A 324 -0.76 12.27 36.60
CA LYS A 324 0.53 12.92 36.30
C LYS A 324 1.52 12.03 35.56
N HIS A 325 1.32 10.71 35.56
CA HIS A 325 2.17 9.73 34.86
C HIS A 325 1.90 9.68 33.34
N ILE A 326 0.71 10.08 32.89
CA ILE A 326 0.31 9.99 31.49
C ILE A 326 1.29 10.82 30.64
N GLU A 327 1.94 10.18 29.68
CA GLU A 327 2.94 10.87 28.85
C GLU A 327 2.32 12.06 28.11
N ARG A 328 3.01 13.22 28.13
CA ARG A 328 2.50 14.46 27.52
C ARG A 328 2.12 14.32 26.03
N LYS A 329 2.76 13.40 25.29
CA LYS A 329 2.44 13.14 23.87
C LYS A 329 0.99 12.70 23.65
N TYR A 330 0.37 12.04 24.65
CA TYR A 330 -1.03 11.63 24.60
C TYR A 330 -2.01 12.77 24.95
N HIS A 331 -1.52 13.95 25.34
CA HIS A 331 -2.35 15.15 25.46
C HIS A 331 -2.59 15.87 24.14
N LEU A 332 -2.00 15.42 23.03
CA LEU A 332 -2.27 15.93 21.69
C LEU A 332 -3.78 15.89 21.36
N ILE A 333 -4.50 14.82 21.72
CA ILE A 333 -5.95 14.71 21.52
C ILE A 333 -6.75 15.90 22.10
N ARG A 334 -6.27 16.53 23.19
CA ARG A 334 -6.93 17.72 23.75
C ARG A 334 -6.82 18.92 22.80
N GLU A 335 -5.69 19.08 22.13
CA GLU A 335 -5.49 20.14 21.16
C GLU A 335 -6.35 19.91 19.90
N ILE A 336 -6.46 18.66 19.45
CA ILE A 336 -7.33 18.25 18.33
C ILE A 336 -8.80 18.58 18.63
N VAL A 337 -9.28 18.21 19.83
CA VAL A 337 -10.65 18.51 20.30
C VAL A 337 -10.87 20.02 20.47
N GLN A 338 -9.87 20.77 20.97
CA GLN A 338 -9.96 22.24 21.13
C GLN A 338 -10.04 22.97 19.78
N ARG A 339 -9.31 22.49 18.76
CA ARG A 339 -9.40 23.00 17.38
C ARG A 339 -10.73 22.66 16.69
N ARG A 340 -11.53 21.77 17.28
CA ARG A 340 -12.75 21.18 16.71
C ARG A 340 -12.52 20.37 15.44
N ASP A 341 -11.32 19.83 15.28
CA ASP A 341 -11.00 18.91 14.18
C ASP A 341 -11.68 17.54 14.39
N GLU A 342 -11.95 17.20 15.66
CA GLU A 342 -12.56 15.95 16.11
C GLU A 342 -13.47 16.16 17.32
N ILE A 343 -14.51 15.33 17.45
CA ILE A 343 -15.40 15.27 18.60
C ILE A 343 -15.30 13.89 19.26
N VAL A 344 -14.63 13.81 20.41
CA VAL A 344 -14.58 12.59 21.22
C VAL A 344 -15.89 12.43 22.01
N THR A 345 -16.61 11.34 21.82
CA THR A 345 -17.95 11.10 22.38
C THR A 345 -18.05 9.74 23.05
N LYS A 346 -18.79 9.66 24.16
CA LYS A 346 -19.05 8.38 24.82
C LYS A 346 -20.04 7.55 23.99
N ILE A 347 -19.74 6.27 23.78
CA ILE A 347 -20.69 5.28 23.27
C ILE A 347 -20.99 4.20 24.33
N ALA A 348 -22.11 3.50 24.20
CA ALA A 348 -22.35 2.25 24.95
C ALA A 348 -21.47 1.13 24.37
N SER A 349 -20.92 0.24 25.21
CA SER A 349 -20.00 -0.79 24.72
C SER A 349 -20.65 -1.72 23.68
N GLU A 350 -21.93 -2.07 23.86
CA GLU A 350 -22.73 -2.86 22.90
C GLU A 350 -22.90 -2.22 21.50
N HIS A 351 -22.56 -0.94 21.34
CA HIS A 351 -22.57 -0.23 20.06
C HIS A 351 -21.16 0.16 19.57
N ASN A 352 -20.10 -0.18 20.32
CA ASN A 352 -18.73 0.10 19.92
C ASN A 352 -18.23 -0.97 18.93
N ILE A 353 -18.23 -0.67 17.62
CA ILE A 353 -17.79 -1.62 16.58
C ILE A 353 -16.28 -1.95 16.61
N ALA A 354 -15.50 -1.33 17.52
CA ALA A 354 -14.13 -1.75 17.82
C ALA A 354 -14.06 -2.96 18.78
N ASN A 355 -15.16 -3.27 19.50
CA ASN A 355 -15.23 -4.38 20.46
C ASN A 355 -14.98 -5.78 19.87
N PRO A 356 -15.43 -6.16 18.65
CA PRO A 356 -15.17 -7.48 18.09
C PRO A 356 -13.68 -7.83 17.99
N PHE A 357 -12.82 -6.82 17.97
CA PHE A 357 -11.37 -7.00 17.91
C PHE A 357 -10.74 -7.17 19.30
N THR A 358 -11.36 -6.69 20.38
CA THR A 358 -10.83 -6.68 21.76
C THR A 358 -11.47 -7.68 22.72
N LYS A 359 -12.76 -7.99 22.51
CA LYS A 359 -13.61 -8.68 23.47
C LYS A 359 -14.20 -9.94 22.84
N THR A 360 -14.31 -11.02 23.61
CA THR A 360 -15.11 -12.19 23.22
C THR A 360 -16.59 -11.84 23.35
N LEU A 361 -17.27 -11.64 22.23
CA LEU A 361 -18.67 -11.22 22.18
C LEU A 361 -19.64 -12.41 22.05
N THR A 362 -20.90 -12.18 22.42
CA THR A 362 -21.98 -13.14 22.12
C THR A 362 -22.33 -13.09 20.63
N ALA A 363 -22.79 -14.21 20.06
CA ALA A 363 -23.07 -14.33 18.63
C ALA A 363 -23.96 -13.20 18.08
N LYS A 364 -25.07 -12.89 18.78
CA LYS A 364 -26.00 -11.81 18.39
C LYS A 364 -25.35 -10.42 18.33
N VAL A 365 -24.42 -10.12 19.25
CA VAL A 365 -23.72 -8.82 19.27
C VAL A 365 -22.64 -8.80 18.19
N PHE A 366 -21.97 -9.93 17.95
CA PHE A 366 -21.01 -10.08 16.86
C PHE A 366 -21.65 -9.93 15.48
N GLU A 367 -22.80 -10.57 15.23
CA GLU A 367 -23.58 -10.45 13.99
C GLU A 367 -23.99 -9.00 13.71
N GLY A 368 -24.57 -8.30 14.71
CA GLY A 368 -24.92 -6.88 14.55
C GLY A 368 -23.72 -5.96 14.31
N HIS A 369 -22.52 -6.33 14.78
CA HIS A 369 -21.30 -5.61 14.43
C HIS A 369 -20.80 -5.93 13.01
N LEU A 370 -21.00 -7.14 12.47
CA LEU A 370 -20.68 -7.45 11.06
C LEU A 370 -21.55 -6.61 10.11
N GLU A 371 -22.87 -6.55 10.35
CA GLU A 371 -23.79 -5.67 9.62
C GLU A 371 -23.33 -4.21 9.69
N SER A 372 -22.89 -3.75 10.88
CA SER A 372 -22.38 -2.39 11.10
C SER A 372 -20.99 -2.10 10.47
N LEU A 373 -20.30 -3.13 9.97
CA LEU A 373 -19.04 -3.01 9.23
C LEU A 373 -19.25 -3.11 7.70
N GLY A 374 -20.46 -3.50 7.27
CA GLY A 374 -20.80 -3.78 5.87
C GLY A 374 -20.35 -5.16 5.38
N LEU A 375 -20.35 -6.17 6.26
CA LEU A 375 -19.91 -7.55 6.00
C LEU A 375 -21.07 -8.57 5.99
#